data_AF-A0A7W1A9Z7-F1
#
_entry.id   AF-A0A7W1A9Z7-F1
#
_cell.length_a   1.000
_cell.length_b   1.000
_cell.length_c   1.000
_cell.angle_alpha   90.00
_cell.angle_beta   90.00
_cell.angle_gamma   90.00
#
_symmetry.space_group_name_H-M   'P 1'
#
loop_
_entity.id
_entity.type
_entity.pdbx_description
1 polymer ?
#
loop_
_entity_poly.entity_id
_entity_poly.type
_entity_poly.pdbx_seq_one_letter_code
_entity_poly.pdbx_strand_id
1 'polypeptide(L)'
;MSFTLKGRLESRLVAMLLPFAAAVALAPLLHAWWPIELVALMVGVGVLLDLAVYHRALPYQPGWAALPLGLLELGATMGLSLLLELNAPLTPALALFGTGWLLAQLLG
;
A
#
# COMPACT_ATOMS: atom_id res chain seq x y z
N MET A 1 -2.99 11.98 9.52
CA MET A 1 -3.21 10.81 10.40
C MET A 1 -4.51 10.98 11.14
N SER A 2 -5.59 10.38 10.63
CA SER A 2 -6.90 10.36 11.27
C SER A 2 -6.94 9.47 12.52
N PHE A 3 -7.59 9.94 13.58
CA PHE A 3 -7.83 9.16 14.81
C PHE A 3 -8.94 8.12 14.64
N THR A 4 -9.78 8.26 13.62
CA THR A 4 -10.89 7.33 13.35
C THR A 4 -10.51 6.30 12.29
N LEU A 5 -11.02 5.08 12.42
CA LEU A 5 -10.85 4.02 11.43
C LEU A 5 -11.31 4.47 10.03
N LYS A 6 -12.48 5.12 9.96
CA LYS A 6 -13.05 5.62 8.70
C LYS A 6 -12.09 6.56 7.98
N GLY A 7 -11.58 7.58 8.67
CA GLY A 7 -10.67 8.53 8.05
C GLY A 7 -9.35 7.89 7.62
N ARG A 8 -8.84 6.87 8.34
CA ARG A 8 -7.63 6.14 7.91
C ARG A 8 -7.86 5.38 6.61
N LEU A 9 -8.99 4.67 6.51
CA LEU A 9 -9.34 3.94 5.30
C LEU A 9 -9.55 4.88 4.11
N GLU A 10 -10.24 6.00 4.31
CA GLU A 10 -10.44 7.01 3.26
C GLU A 10 -9.12 7.60 2.78
N SER A 11 -8.25 8.08 3.68
CA SER A 11 -6.92 8.60 3.31
C SER A 11 -6.07 7.56 2.57
N ARG A 12 -6.08 6.30 3.02
CA ARG A 12 -5.35 5.20 2.38
C ARG A 12 -5.85 4.93 0.96
N LEU A 13 -7.16 4.84 0.77
CA LEU A 13 -7.74 4.60 -0.55
C LEU A 13 -7.43 5.76 -1.51
N VAL A 14 -7.50 7.00 -1.03
CA VAL A 14 -7.12 8.19 -1.83
C VAL A 14 -5.64 8.15 -2.20
N ALA A 15 -4.75 7.81 -1.27
CA ALA A 15 -3.32 7.69 -1.55
C ALA A 15 -2.98 6.62 -2.60
N MET A 16 -3.84 5.61 -2.77
CA MET A 16 -3.67 4.54 -3.74
C MET A 16 -4.27 4.85 -5.12
N LEU A 17 -5.01 5.95 -5.29
CA LEU A 17 -5.58 6.32 -6.59
C LEU A 17 -4.50 6.54 -7.66
N LEU A 18 -3.41 7.24 -7.31
CA LEU A 18 -2.33 7.49 -8.27
C LEU A 18 -1.54 6.21 -8.61
N PRO A 19 -1.09 5.39 -7.64
CA PRO A 19 -0.53 4.07 -7.93
C PRO A 19 -1.46 3.18 -8.77
N PHE A 20 -2.76 3.20 -8.49
CA PHE A 20 -3.75 2.43 -9.25
C PHE A 20 -3.89 2.92 -10.69
N ALA A 21 -3.98 4.23 -10.91
CA ALA A 21 -4.00 4.81 -12.24
C ALA A 21 -2.72 4.46 -13.03
N ALA A 22 -1.56 4.51 -12.38
CA ALA A 22 -0.29 4.10 -12.98
C ALA A 22 -0.29 2.60 -13.33
N ALA A 23 -0.79 1.73 -12.44
CA ALA A 23 -0.90 0.30 -12.69
C ALA A 23 -1.84 -0.01 -13.86
N VAL A 24 -2.99 0.67 -13.96
CA VAL A 24 -3.93 0.54 -15.08
C VAL A 24 -3.30 0.97 -16.40
N ALA A 25 -2.49 2.02 -16.40
CA ALA A 25 -1.76 2.45 -17.60
C ALA A 25 -0.63 1.48 -17.96
N LEU A 26 0.09 0.93 -16.99
CA LEU A 26 1.22 0.02 -17.20
C LEU A 26 0.80 -1.38 -17.62
N ALA A 27 -0.31 -1.91 -17.12
CA ALA A 27 -0.76 -3.26 -17.43
C ALA A 27 -0.86 -3.56 -18.94
N PRO A 28 -1.51 -2.72 -19.78
CA PRO A 28 -1.53 -2.94 -21.22
C PRO A 28 -0.16 -2.70 -21.88
N LEU A 29 0.64 -1.74 -21.39
CA LEU A 29 1.97 -1.43 -21.94
C LEU A 29 2.97 -2.57 -21.73
N LEU A 30 2.84 -3.27 -20.60
CA LEU A 30 3.71 -4.38 -20.22
C LEU A 30 3.12 -5.74 -20.61
N HIS A 31 1.90 -5.76 -21.17
CA HIS A 31 1.13 -6.98 -21.44
C HIS A 31 1.04 -7.91 -20.23
N ALA A 32 0.91 -7.35 -19.02
CA ALA A 32 0.95 -8.11 -17.78
C ALA A 32 -0.02 -7.53 -16.74
N TRP A 33 -0.60 -8.40 -15.92
CA TRP A 33 -1.57 -8.04 -14.89
C TRP A 33 -0.94 -7.69 -13.54
N TRP A 34 0.33 -8.08 -13.34
CA TRP A 34 1.05 -7.89 -12.09
C TRP A 34 0.98 -6.44 -11.53
N PRO A 35 0.98 -5.34 -12.34
CA PRO A 35 0.90 -4.01 -11.76
C PRO A 35 -0.41 -3.77 -11.00
N ILE A 36 -1.52 -4.24 -11.56
CA ILE A 36 -2.86 -4.08 -10.96
C ILE A 36 -2.98 -4.98 -9.74
N GLU A 37 -2.54 -6.24 -9.86
CA GLU A 37 -2.57 -7.21 -8.78
C GLU A 37 -1.72 -6.74 -7.59
N LEU A 38 -0.55 -6.17 -7.85
CA LEU A 38 0.33 -5.62 -6.82
C LEU A 38 -0.33 -4.45 -6.09
N VAL A 39 -0.94 -3.50 -6.80
CA VAL A 39 -1.63 -2.38 -6.16
C VAL A 39 -2.85 -2.86 -5.36
N ALA A 40 -3.60 -3.84 -5.88
CA ALA A 40 -4.69 -4.47 -5.14
C ALA A 40 -4.18 -5.15 -3.85
N LEU A 41 -3.04 -5.81 -3.91
CA LEU A 41 -2.39 -6.44 -2.77
C LEU A 41 -1.92 -5.40 -1.75
N MET A 42 -1.31 -4.31 -2.19
CA MET A 42 -0.91 -3.18 -1.32
C MET A 42 -2.10 -2.60 -0.56
N VAL A 43 -3.22 -2.37 -1.25
CA VAL A 43 -4.48 -1.91 -0.65
C VAL A 43 -4.98 -2.94 0.36
N GLY A 44 -5.03 -4.22 -0.03
CA GLY A 44 -5.49 -5.31 0.83
C GLY A 44 -4.69 -5.44 2.11
N VAL A 45 -3.36 -5.45 2.02
CA VAL A 45 -2.44 -5.49 3.17
C VAL A 45 -2.67 -4.31 4.10
N GLY A 46 -2.71 -3.10 3.55
CA GLY A 46 -2.92 -1.88 4.32
C GLY A 46 -4.25 -1.86 5.06
N VAL A 47 -5.35 -2.17 4.36
CA VAL A 47 -6.69 -2.23 4.94
C VAL A 47 -6.79 -3.30 6.02
N LEU A 48 -6.22 -4.49 5.78
CA LEU A 48 -6.23 -5.57 6.77
C LEU A 48 -5.43 -5.20 8.02
N LEU A 49 -4.26 -4.56 7.87
CA LEU A 49 -3.47 -4.09 9.00
C LEU A 49 -4.19 -2.98 9.78
N ASP A 50 -4.86 -2.05 9.10
CA ASP A 50 -5.66 -1.02 9.76
C ASP A 50 -6.80 -1.62 10.57
N LEU A 51 -7.55 -2.57 10.01
CA LEU A 51 -8.68 -3.23 10.66
C LEU A 51 -8.27 -4.15 11.81
N ALA A 52 -7.27 -5.00 11.58
CA ALA A 52 -6.91 -6.07 12.51
C ALA A 52 -5.93 -5.60 13.60
N VAL A 53 -5.03 -4.66 13.28
CA VAL A 53 -3.88 -4.31 14.12
C VAL A 53 -3.89 -2.83 14.51
N TYR A 54 -3.75 -1.92 13.55
CA TYR A 54 -3.41 -0.52 13.84
C TYR A 54 -4.55 0.25 14.49
N HIS A 55 -5.80 0.02 14.12
CA HIS A 55 -6.91 0.73 14.78
C HIS A 55 -7.00 0.41 16.28
N ARG A 56 -6.68 -0.84 16.67
CA ARG A 56 -6.76 -1.30 18.07
C ARG A 56 -5.49 -0.98 18.86
N ALA A 57 -4.32 -1.25 18.27
CA ALA A 57 -3.04 -1.10 18.95
C ALA A 57 -2.50 0.33 18.92
N LEU A 58 -2.86 1.11 17.89
CA LEU A 58 -2.33 2.44 17.64
C LEU A 58 -3.49 3.43 17.40
N PRO A 59 -4.16 3.92 18.46
CA PRO A 59 -5.24 4.91 18.33
C PRO A 59 -4.79 6.20 17.62
N TYR A 60 -3.50 6.50 17.69
CA TYR A 60 -2.83 7.53 16.92
C TYR A 60 -1.51 6.98 16.40
N GLN A 61 -1.22 7.21 15.12
CA GLN A 61 0.07 6.85 14.52
C GLN A 61 1.00 8.06 14.57
N PRO A 62 2.02 8.05 15.42
CA PRO A 62 2.99 9.13 15.44
C PRO A 62 3.88 9.06 14.21
N GLY A 63 4.34 10.22 13.72
CA GLY A 63 5.16 10.30 12.50
C GLY A 63 6.46 9.48 12.55
N TRP A 64 7.06 9.30 13.73
CA TRP A 64 8.24 8.46 13.88
C TRP A 64 7.95 6.96 13.63
N ALA A 65 6.72 6.51 13.80
CA ALA A 65 6.31 5.13 13.52
C ALA A 65 5.96 4.90 12.04
N ALA A 66 5.85 5.96 11.23
CA ALA A 66 5.47 5.85 9.81
C ALA A 66 6.46 4.98 9.00
N LEU A 67 7.76 5.14 9.25
CA LEU A 67 8.81 4.38 8.58
C LEU A 67 8.79 2.88 8.98
N PRO A 68 8.86 2.49 10.26
CA PRO A 68 8.84 1.07 10.62
C PRO A 68 7.54 0.37 10.20
N LEU A 69 6.40 1.05 10.26
CA LEU A 69 5.13 0.49 9.79
C LEU A 69 5.09 0.37 8.26
N GLY A 70 5.62 1.37 7.55
CA GLY A 70 5.80 1.28 6.09
C GLY A 70 6.70 0.13 5.68
N LEU A 71 7.79 -0.15 6.40
CA LEU A 71 8.65 -1.30 6.16
C LEU A 71 7.94 -2.63 6.44
N LEU A 72 7.08 -2.68 7.47
CA LEU A 72 6.25 -3.85 7.74
C LEU A 72 5.24 -4.08 6.61
N GLU A 73 4.53 -3.04 6.17
CA GLU A 73 3.60 -3.12 5.04
C GLU A 73 4.32 -3.56 3.75
N LEU A 74 5.52 -3.02 3.50
CA LEU A 74 6.36 -3.40 2.37
C LEU A 74 6.75 -4.89 2.45
N GLY A 75 7.24 -5.33 3.61
CA GLY A 75 7.64 -6.72 3.83
C GLY A 75 6.48 -7.69 3.65
N ALA A 76 5.29 -7.34 4.18
CA ALA A 76 4.07 -8.11 3.99
C ALA A 76 3.63 -8.15 2.52
N THR A 77 3.68 -7.01 1.83
CA THR A 77 3.32 -6.89 0.41
C THR A 77 4.23 -7.74 -0.46
N MET A 78 5.55 -7.63 -0.26
CA MET A 78 6.55 -8.40 -1.02
C MET A 78 6.48 -9.89 -0.69
N GLY A 79 6.30 -10.24 0.59
CA GLY A 79 6.14 -11.63 1.03
C GLY A 79 4.92 -12.29 0.38
N LEU A 80 3.77 -11.63 0.41
CA LEU A 80 2.55 -12.13 -0.24
C LEU A 80 2.67 -12.14 -1.75
N SER A 81 3.31 -11.13 -2.36
CA SER A 81 3.57 -11.11 -3.80
C SER A 81 4.41 -12.31 -4.25
N LEU A 82 5.34 -12.75 -3.41
CA LEU A 82 6.19 -13.91 -3.68
C LEU A 82 5.41 -15.22 -3.47
N LEU A 83 4.59 -15.30 -2.41
CA LEU A 83 3.72 -16.46 -2.14
C LEU A 83 2.63 -16.66 -3.19
N LEU A 84 2.14 -15.58 -3.80
CA LEU A 84 1.12 -15.60 -4.84
C LEU A 84 1.71 -15.63 -6.25
N GLU A 85 3.04 -15.73 -6.38
CA GLU A 85 3.74 -15.81 -7.66
C GLU A 85 3.36 -14.70 -8.64
N LEU A 86 3.16 -13.47 -8.14
CA LEU A 86 2.77 -12.32 -8.99
C LEU A 86 3.86 -11.93 -10.00
N ASN A 87 5.09 -12.44 -9.83
CA ASN A 87 6.23 -12.22 -10.72
C ASN A 87 6.51 -10.73 -11.01
N ALA A 88 6.10 -9.84 -10.11
CA ALA A 88 6.32 -8.41 -10.22
C ALA A 88 7.83 -8.10 -10.14
N PRO A 89 8.41 -7.38 -11.12
CA PRO A 89 9.81 -6.97 -11.04
C PRO A 89 10.03 -6.06 -9.82
N LEU A 90 11.13 -6.28 -9.09
CA LEU A 90 11.37 -5.63 -7.80
C LEU A 90 11.38 -4.10 -7.89
N THR A 91 12.08 -3.53 -8.87
CA THR A 91 12.24 -2.07 -9.01
C THR A 91 10.90 -1.35 -9.19
N PRO A 92 10.04 -1.71 -10.17
CA PRO A 92 8.75 -1.04 -10.31
C PRO A 92 7.79 -1.36 -9.16
N ALA A 93 7.91 -2.53 -8.52
CA ALA A 93 7.14 -2.84 -7.33
C ALA A 93 7.49 -1.89 -6.16
N LEU A 94 8.78 -1.64 -5.93
CA LEU A 94 9.25 -0.66 -4.95
C LEU A 94 8.81 0.77 -5.31
N ALA A 95 8.81 1.14 -6.60
CA ALA A 95 8.37 2.46 -7.05
C ALA A 95 6.87 2.67 -6.81
N LEU A 96 6.03 1.68 -7.12
CA LEU A 96 4.59 1.73 -6.85
C LEU A 96 4.31 1.81 -5.35
N PHE A 97 4.97 0.96 -4.56
CA PHE A 97 4.84 0.98 -3.10
C PHE A 97 5.29 2.33 -2.52
N GLY A 98 6.48 2.78 -2.89
CA GLY A 98 7.06 4.04 -2.40
C GLY A 98 6.19 5.24 -2.74
N THR A 99 5.61 5.28 -3.95
CA THR A 99 4.68 6.35 -4.35
C THR A 99 3.43 6.35 -3.48
N GLY A 100 2.78 5.19 -3.32
CA GLY A 100 1.58 5.07 -2.47
C GLY A 100 1.88 5.41 -1.01
N TRP A 101 3.02 4.96 -0.48
CA TRP A 101 3.45 5.27 0.88
C TRP A 101 3.73 6.76 1.08
N LEU A 102 4.46 7.41 0.16
CA LEU A 102 4.74 8.85 0.22
C LEU A 102 3.45 9.67 0.16
N LEU A 103 2.52 9.32 -0.73
CA LEU A 103 1.22 9.98 -0.81
C LEU A 103 0.41 9.80 0.47
N ALA A 104 0.46 8.61 1.09
CA ALA A 104 -0.19 8.39 2.37
C ALA A 104 0.39 9.28 3.48
N GLN A 105 1.71 9.54 3.48
CA GLN A 105 2.32 10.50 4.42
C GLN A 105 1.87 11.94 4.16
N LEU A 106 1.69 12.33 2.91
CA LEU A 106 1.24 13.68 2.52
C LEU A 106 -0.24 13.92 2.81
N LEU A 107 -1.08 12.90 2.62
CA LEU A 107 -2.54 13.01 2.72
C LEU A 107 -3.07 12.73 4.14
N GLY A 108 -2.32 11.98 4.95
CA GLY A 108 -2.52 11.91 6.39
C GLY A 108 -3.45 10.81 6.87
#